data_AF-A0A358Q471-F1
#
_entry.id   AF-A0A358Q471-F1
#
_cell.length_a   1.000
_cell.length_b   1.000
_cell.length_c   1.000
_cell.angle_alpha   90.00
_cell.angle_beta   90.00
_cell.angle_gamma   90.00
#
_symmetry.space_group_name_H-M   'P 1'
#
loop_
_entity.id
_entity.type
_entity.pdbx_description
1 polymer ?
#
loop_
_entity_poly.entity_id
_entity_poly.type
_entity_poly.pdbx_seq_one_letter_code
_entity_poly.pdbx_strand_id
1 'polypeptide(L)'
;MKRTIIGGILMLSGVLTILFIIIAASIYAPNVTSWSGSKLWFVIFGAKQYGNEVVQSLFLGIPFSIGLVLTIIGFLVLVKEYFTS
;
A
#
# COMPACT_ATOMS: atom_id res chain seq x y z
N MET A 1 8.73 6.71 -25.68
CA MET A 1 9.92 6.08 -25.02
C MET A 1 10.28 6.68 -23.66
N LYS A 2 10.67 7.96 -23.54
CA LYS A 2 11.01 8.54 -22.21
C LYS A 2 9.83 8.50 -21.22
N ARG A 3 8.60 8.71 -21.71
CA ARG A 3 7.37 8.64 -20.92
C ARG A 3 7.02 7.22 -20.49
N THR A 4 7.29 6.24 -21.34
CA THR A 4 7.17 4.80 -21.01
C THR A 4 8.04 4.43 -19.81
N ILE A 5 9.30 4.88 -19.79
CA ILE A 5 10.23 4.62 -18.68
C ILE A 5 9.73 5.26 -17.38
N ILE A 6 9.28 6.52 -17.45
CA ILE A 6 8.76 7.25 -16.28
C ILE A 6 7.50 6.56 -15.72
N GLY A 7 6.54 6.24 -16.59
CA GLY A 7 5.32 5.53 -16.20
C GLY A 7 5.61 4.16 -15.59
N GLY A 8 6.56 3.42 -16.18
CA GLY A 8 7.00 2.13 -15.69
C GLY A 8 7.63 2.20 -14.30
N ILE A 9 8.56 3.15 -14.08
CA ILE A 9 9.22 3.33 -12.78
C ILE A 9 8.20 3.73 -11.70
N LEU A 10 7.28 4.66 -12.01
CA LEU A 10 6.23 5.08 -11.08
C LEU A 10 5.26 3.95 -10.73
N MET A 11 4.86 3.16 -11.74
CA MET A 11 3.96 2.04 -11.52
C MET A 11 4.64 0.95 -10.65
N LEU A 12 5.87 0.58 -11.01
CA LEU A 12 6.63 -0.46 -10.32
C LEU A 12 6.94 -0.06 -8.87
N SER A 13 7.31 1.20 -8.62
CA SER A 13 7.58 1.67 -7.26
C SER A 13 6.32 1.59 -6.39
N GLY A 14 5.16 2.05 -6.90
CA GLY A 14 3.89 1.93 -6.20
C GLY A 14 3.51 0.48 -5.89
N VAL A 15 3.67 -0.43 -6.87
CA VAL A 15 3.39 -1.86 -6.70
C VAL A 15 4.30 -2.48 -5.63
N LEU A 16 5.60 -2.19 -5.68
CA LEU A 16 6.55 -2.70 -4.68
C LEU A 16 6.22 -2.18 -3.28
N THR A 17 5.87 -0.89 -3.14
CA THR A 17 5.44 -0.34 -1.85
C THR A 17 4.22 -1.09 -1.29
N ILE A 18 3.19 -1.33 -2.12
CA ILE A 18 2.00 -2.07 -1.71
C ILE A 18 2.36 -3.51 -1.29
N LEU A 19 3.18 -4.20 -2.09
CA LEU A 19 3.60 -5.58 -1.82
C LEU A 19 4.37 -5.68 -0.49
N PHE A 20 5.34 -4.79 -0.26
CA PHE A 20 6.10 -4.79 1.00
C PHE A 20 5.20 -4.52 2.21
N ILE A 21 4.20 -3.64 2.08
CA ILE A 21 3.23 -3.38 3.16
C ILE A 21 2.36 -4.61 3.44
N ILE A 22 1.88 -5.30 2.41
CA ILE A 22 1.09 -6.53 2.58
C ILE A 22 1.93 -7.63 3.25
N ILE A 23 3.19 -7.78 2.84
CA ILE A 23 4.13 -8.74 3.46
C ILE A 23 4.36 -8.38 4.93
N ALA A 24 4.68 -7.13 5.22
CA ALA A 24 4.89 -6.66 6.60
C ALA A 24 3.65 -6.89 7.47
N ALA A 25 2.46 -6.57 6.95
CA ALA A 25 1.20 -6.80 7.65
C ALA A 25 0.93 -8.28 7.88
N SER A 26 1.27 -9.14 6.92
CA SER A 26 1.10 -10.60 7.03
C SER A 26 2.03 -11.21 8.07
N ILE A 27 3.28 -10.74 8.14
CA ILE A 27 4.26 -11.18 9.15
C ILE A 27 3.85 -10.71 10.55
N TYR A 28 3.26 -9.51 10.66
CA TYR A 28 2.89 -8.94 11.95
C TYR A 28 1.52 -9.41 12.46
N ALA A 29 0.59 -9.78 11.56
CA ALA A 29 -0.75 -10.21 11.90
C ALA A 29 -0.85 -11.32 12.97
N PRO A 30 0.03 -12.35 13.02
CA PRO A 30 0.00 -13.36 14.08
C PRO A 30 0.17 -12.78 15.49
N ASN A 31 0.91 -11.69 15.64
CA ASN A 31 1.20 -11.07 16.94
C ASN A 31 0.05 -10.19 17.46
N VAL A 32 -0.98 -9.97 16.63
CA VAL A 32 -2.17 -9.20 17.02
C VAL A 32 -3.16 -10.11 17.75
N THR A 33 -3.43 -9.81 19.01
CA THR A 33 -4.32 -10.53 19.92
C THR A 33 -5.73 -9.96 19.98
N SER A 34 -5.93 -8.70 19.57
CA SER A 34 -7.24 -8.05 19.47
C SER A 34 -7.36 -7.29 18.14
N TRP A 35 -8.44 -7.53 17.40
CA TRP A 35 -8.74 -6.82 16.16
C TRP A 35 -10.25 -6.77 15.92
N SER A 36 -10.68 -5.81 15.10
CA SER A 36 -12.04 -5.77 14.57
C SER A 36 -12.01 -5.89 13.05
N GLY A 37 -12.89 -6.73 12.49
CA GLY A 37 -12.96 -6.99 11.06
C GLY A 37 -11.84 -7.90 10.54
N SER A 38 -11.29 -7.58 9.36
CA SER A 38 -10.22 -8.38 8.77
C SER A 38 -8.87 -8.05 9.40
N LYS A 39 -8.21 -9.09 9.94
CA LYS A 39 -6.96 -8.98 10.68
C LYS A 39 -5.84 -8.28 9.88
N LEU A 40 -5.69 -8.63 8.61
CA LEU A 40 -4.66 -8.04 7.74
C LEU A 40 -4.92 -6.55 7.50
N TRP A 41 -6.16 -6.19 7.17
CA TRP A 41 -6.53 -4.79 6.97
C TRP A 41 -6.49 -3.98 8.26
N PHE A 42 -6.81 -4.59 9.40
CA PHE A 42 -6.64 -3.96 10.71
C PHE A 42 -5.17 -3.64 11.01
N VAL A 43 -4.23 -4.53 10.65
CA VAL A 43 -2.80 -4.25 10.81
C VAL A 43 -2.33 -3.08 9.95
N ILE A 44 -2.88 -2.93 8.74
CA ILE A 44 -2.51 -1.84 7.82
C ILE A 44 -3.19 -0.52 8.21
N PHE A 45 -4.50 -0.54 8.46
CA PHE A 45 -5.35 0.65 8.58
C PHE A 45 -5.94 0.88 9.97
N GLY A 46 -5.73 -0.03 10.93
CA GLY A 46 -6.31 0.06 12.25
C GLY A 46 -5.90 1.34 12.95
N ALA A 47 -6.87 2.05 13.54
CA ALA A 47 -6.67 3.33 14.20
C ALA A 47 -5.96 3.17 15.57
N LYS A 48 -5.37 4.27 16.08
CA LYS A 48 -4.88 4.31 17.45
C LYS A 48 -6.10 4.34 18.34
N GLN A 49 -6.37 3.26 19.06
CA GLN A 49 -7.19 3.38 20.25
C GLN A 49 -6.35 4.15 21.28
N TYR A 50 -6.65 5.43 21.46
CA TYR A 50 -6.07 6.22 22.55
C TYR A 50 -6.64 5.68 23.88
N GLY A 51 -5.82 4.93 24.62
CA GLY A 51 -6.19 4.30 25.89
C GLY A 51 -5.09 3.35 26.39
N ASN A 52 -5.30 2.73 27.55
CA ASN A 52 -4.39 1.75 28.18
C ASN A 52 -4.26 0.43 27.38
N GLU A 53 -4.90 0.32 26.22
CA GLU A 53 -4.84 -0.84 25.35
C GLU A 53 -3.66 -0.70 24.38
N VAL A 54 -2.71 -1.64 24.46
CA VAL A 54 -1.53 -1.67 23.59
C VAL A 54 -1.98 -1.83 22.14
N VAL A 55 -1.85 -0.77 21.36
CA VAL A 55 -2.24 -0.77 19.95
C VAL A 55 -1.34 -1.71 19.15
N GLN A 56 -1.95 -2.70 18.48
CA GLN A 56 -1.25 -3.70 17.66
C GLN A 56 -1.50 -3.48 16.16
N SER A 57 -1.54 -2.23 15.71
CA SER A 57 -1.61 -1.85 14.29
C SER A 57 -0.28 -1.22 13.85
N LEU A 58 0.12 -1.48 12.60
CA LEU A 58 1.34 -0.93 12.00
C LEU A 58 1.13 0.47 11.37
N PHE A 59 -0.13 0.93 11.24
CA PHE A 59 -0.46 2.27 10.70
C PHE A 59 0.08 2.56 9.30
N LEU A 60 0.19 1.53 8.46
CA LEU A 60 0.73 1.63 7.11
C LEU A 60 -0.32 2.10 6.07
N GLY A 61 -1.50 2.53 6.51
CA GLY A 61 -2.58 2.96 5.60
C GLY A 61 -2.19 4.15 4.72
N ILE A 62 -1.45 5.14 5.26
CA ILE A 62 -0.96 6.29 4.48
C ILE A 62 0.03 5.84 3.40
N PRO A 63 1.14 5.15 3.73
CA PRO A 63 2.08 4.70 2.70
C PRO A 63 1.44 3.71 1.71
N PHE A 64 0.46 2.90 2.13
CA PHE A 64 -0.31 2.03 1.23
C PHE A 64 -1.10 2.85 0.20
N SER A 65 -1.78 3.90 0.67
CA SER A 65 -2.57 4.80 -0.20
C SER A 65 -1.69 5.54 -1.20
N ILE A 66 -0.50 6.00 -0.77
CA ILE A 66 0.48 6.63 -1.66
C ILE A 66 0.96 5.64 -2.73
N GLY A 67 1.29 4.41 -2.35
CA GLY A 67 1.67 3.36 -3.30
C GLY A 67 0.59 3.13 -4.36
N LEU A 68 -0.69 3.09 -3.95
CA LEU A 68 -1.83 2.91 -4.84
C LEU A 68 -1.97 4.07 -5.83
N VAL A 69 -1.82 5.32 -5.37
CA VAL A 69 -1.83 6.50 -6.23
C VAL A 69 -0.68 6.47 -7.24
N LEU A 70 0.53 6.11 -6.81
CA LEU A 70 1.69 5.98 -7.71
C LEU A 70 1.46 4.91 -8.78
N THR A 71 0.91 3.76 -8.40
CA THR A 71 0.55 2.69 -9.34
C THR A 71 -0.47 3.17 -10.38
N ILE A 72 -1.54 3.85 -9.96
CA ILE A 72 -2.56 4.38 -10.87
C ILE A 72 -1.98 5.42 -11.82
N ILE A 73 -1.21 6.39 -11.31
CA ILE A 73 -0.62 7.44 -12.14
C ILE A 73 0.36 6.84 -13.14
N GLY A 74 1.25 5.95 -12.71
CA GLY A 74 2.19 5.26 -13.59
C GLY A 74 1.48 4.46 -14.67
N PHE A 75 0.41 3.73 -14.31
CA PHE A 75 -0.41 3.00 -15.25
C PHE A 75 -1.09 3.91 -16.28
N LEU A 76 -1.69 5.03 -15.86
CA LEU A 76 -2.33 6.00 -16.76
C LEU A 76 -1.33 6.59 -17.77
N VAL A 77 -0.10 6.87 -17.33
CA VAL A 77 0.98 7.34 -18.22
C VAL A 77 1.32 6.28 -19.27
N LEU A 78 1.44 5.02 -18.86
CA LEU A 78 1.71 3.92 -19.77
C LEU A 78 0.57 3.71 -20.77
N VAL A 79 -0.68 3.64 -20.31
CA VAL A 79 -1.87 3.49 -21.16
C VAL A 79 -1.92 4.61 -22.20
N LYS A 80 -1.76 5.87 -21.77
CA LYS A 80 -1.77 6.99 -22.71
C LYS A 80 -0.67 6.88 -23.77
N GLU A 81 0.54 6.50 -23.36
CA GLU A 81 1.66 6.31 -24.28
C GLU A 81 1.42 5.13 -25.24
N TYR A 82 0.82 4.02 -24.81
CA TYR A 82 0.63 2.84 -25.68
C TYR A 82 -0.57 2.94 -26.63
N PHE A 83 -1.65 3.64 -26.22
CA PHE A 83 -2.88 3.73 -27.03
C PHE A 83 -3.01 5.04 -27.83
N THR A 84 -2.15 6.02 -27.58
CA THR A 84 -2.10 7.28 -28.35
C THR A 84 -0.84 7.38 -29.22
N SER A 85 -0.06 6.29 -29.32
CA SER A 85 1.13 6.21 -30.19
C SER A 85 0.81 5.67 -31.57
#